data_AF-M2MS07-F1
#
_entry.id   AF-M2MS07-F1
#
_cell.length_a   1.000
_cell.length_b   1.000
_cell.length_c   1.000
_cell.angle_alpha   90.00
_cell.angle_beta   90.00
_cell.angle_gamma   90.00
#
_symmetry.space_group_name_H-M   'P 1'
#
loop_
_entity.id
_entity.type
_entity.pdbx_description
1 polymer ?
#
loop_
_entity_poly.entity_id
_entity_poly.type
_entity_poly.pdbx_seq_one_letter_code
_entity_poly.pdbx_strand_id
1 'polypeptide(L)'
;PASNFPSPDKWATWEHLTAQNAAIMNTTGNSAQETQWVIDAANEFAGPSGVDRRGILAVIMQESTGRVRVNSTSSPGAGVNNTGLMQAHNGASFNGENPQGSIRQMVKDGACGVPGPTGGDGLQQLMARYHNFFVACRGYNSGDGGINMSNLSDGGGATSSYCSDIANRVLG
;
A
#
# COMPACT_ATOMS: atom_id res chain seq x y z
N PRO A 1 6.66 -16.19 11.24
CA PRO A 1 7.29 -16.31 9.90
C PRO A 1 6.27 -16.04 8.79
N ALA A 2 6.72 -15.86 7.53
CA ALA A 2 5.85 -15.62 6.38
C ALA A 2 4.85 -16.76 6.10
N SER A 3 5.20 -18.00 6.47
CA SER A 3 4.34 -19.18 6.32
C SER A 3 3.05 -19.15 7.15
N ASN A 4 2.89 -18.19 8.07
CA ASN A 4 1.69 -18.02 8.87
C ASN A 4 0.60 -17.19 8.17
N PHE A 5 0.88 -16.64 6.99
CA PHE A 5 -0.03 -15.76 6.25
C PHE A 5 -0.58 -16.46 5.00
N PRO A 6 -1.81 -16.11 4.56
CA PRO A 6 -2.49 -16.82 3.48
C PRO A 6 -1.76 -16.65 2.15
N SER A 7 -1.55 -17.74 1.41
CA SER A 7 -1.04 -17.68 0.05
C SER A 7 -2.05 -17.01 -0.91
N PRO A 8 -1.59 -16.44 -2.06
CA PRO A 8 -2.47 -15.70 -2.97
C PRO A 8 -3.68 -16.46 -3.53
N ASP A 9 -3.66 -17.79 -3.53
CA ASP A 9 -4.80 -18.64 -3.92
C ASP A 9 -5.94 -18.65 -2.88
N LYS A 10 -5.66 -18.22 -1.64
CA LYS A 10 -6.65 -18.10 -0.56
C LYS A 10 -7.27 -16.72 -0.45
N TRP A 11 -6.70 -15.72 -1.12
CA TRP A 11 -7.21 -14.36 -1.07
C TRP A 11 -8.55 -14.28 -1.79
N ALA A 12 -9.42 -13.40 -1.30
CA ALA A 12 -10.72 -13.14 -1.91
C ALA A 12 -10.57 -12.68 -3.37
N THR A 13 -11.67 -12.77 -4.11
CA THR A 13 -11.68 -12.32 -5.51
C THR A 13 -11.51 -10.81 -5.59
N TRP A 14 -11.03 -10.33 -6.73
CA TRP A 14 -10.88 -8.89 -6.96
C TRP A 14 -12.23 -8.18 -6.83
N GLU A 15 -13.29 -8.77 -7.39
CA GLU A 15 -14.65 -8.23 -7.38
C GLU A 15 -15.21 -8.11 -5.96
N HIS A 16 -14.92 -9.08 -5.09
CA HIS A 16 -15.33 -9.03 -3.69
C HIS A 16 -14.61 -7.90 -2.95
N LEU A 17 -13.27 -7.85 -3.08
CA LEU A 17 -12.45 -6.84 -2.40
C LEU A 17 -12.77 -5.43 -2.89
N THR A 18 -13.01 -5.21 -4.19
CA THR A 18 -13.36 -3.88 -4.69
C THR A 18 -14.73 -3.44 -4.20
N ALA A 19 -15.74 -4.31 -4.21
CA ALA A 19 -17.07 -3.97 -3.72
C ALA A 19 -17.06 -3.56 -2.23
N GLN A 20 -16.39 -4.36 -1.39
CA GLN A 20 -16.28 -4.08 0.04
C GLN A 20 -15.48 -2.82 0.33
N ASN A 21 -14.30 -2.66 -0.28
CA ASN A 21 -13.45 -1.50 -0.02
C ASN A 21 -14.01 -0.21 -0.65
N ALA A 22 -14.76 -0.28 -1.75
CA ALA A 22 -15.46 0.87 -2.31
C ALA A 22 -16.49 1.44 -1.31
N ALA A 23 -17.24 0.57 -0.62
CA ALA A 23 -18.18 1.01 0.41
C ALA A 23 -17.47 1.78 1.53
N ILE A 24 -16.31 1.30 1.97
CA ILE A 24 -15.48 1.95 2.99
C ILE A 24 -14.90 3.28 2.48
N MET A 25 -14.28 3.30 1.30
CA MET A 25 -13.70 4.52 0.70
C MET A 25 -14.73 5.63 0.51
N ASN A 26 -15.96 5.29 0.17
CA ASN A 26 -17.04 6.29 0.04
C ASN A 26 -17.39 6.98 1.36
N THR A 27 -17.02 6.40 2.52
CA THR A 27 -17.19 7.04 3.83
C THR A 27 -16.07 8.02 4.20
N THR A 28 -14.96 8.03 3.46
CA THR A 28 -13.80 8.88 3.78
C THR A 28 -13.89 10.29 3.20
N GLY A 29 -15.02 10.63 2.58
CA GLY A 29 -15.21 11.88 1.83
C GLY A 29 -14.69 11.83 0.39
N ASN A 30 -14.41 10.64 -0.14
CA ASN A 30 -14.17 10.46 -1.58
C ASN A 30 -15.50 10.56 -2.33
N SER A 31 -15.46 11.12 -3.55
CA SER A 31 -16.55 10.89 -4.50
C SER A 31 -16.51 9.46 -5.04
N ALA A 32 -17.63 8.95 -5.57
CA ALA A 32 -17.66 7.64 -6.23
C ALA A 32 -16.64 7.52 -7.37
N GLN A 33 -16.41 8.62 -8.09
CA GLN A 33 -15.43 8.67 -9.17
C GLN A 33 -13.99 8.58 -8.67
N GLU A 34 -13.68 9.26 -7.55
CA GLU A 34 -12.37 9.16 -6.90
C GLU A 34 -12.12 7.74 -6.39
N THR A 35 -13.12 7.12 -5.76
CA THR A 35 -13.06 5.71 -5.35
C THR A 35 -12.78 4.78 -6.53
N GLN A 36 -13.44 4.99 -7.67
CA GLN A 36 -13.19 4.21 -8.87
C GLN A 36 -11.75 4.42 -9.39
N TRP A 37 -11.24 5.65 -9.40
CA TRP A 37 -9.86 5.92 -9.82
C TRP A 37 -8.82 5.26 -8.91
N VAL A 38 -9.07 5.13 -7.62
CA VAL A 38 -8.20 4.37 -6.70
C VAL A 38 -8.16 2.88 -7.09
N ILE A 39 -9.33 2.29 -7.34
CA ILE A 39 -9.45 0.87 -7.74
C ILE A 39 -8.79 0.62 -9.10
N ASP A 40 -9.02 1.50 -10.07
CA ASP A 40 -8.45 1.42 -11.41
C ASP A 40 -6.93 1.52 -11.35
N ALA A 41 -6.39 2.46 -10.56
CA ALA A 41 -4.94 2.62 -10.39
C ALA A 41 -4.29 1.40 -9.72
N ALA A 42 -4.94 0.79 -8.72
CA ALA A 42 -4.45 -0.44 -8.11
C ALA A 42 -4.39 -1.61 -9.10
N ASN A 43 -5.39 -1.73 -9.99
CA ASN A 43 -5.38 -2.70 -11.08
C ASN A 43 -4.32 -2.38 -12.14
N GLU A 44 -4.17 -1.10 -12.51
CA GLU A 44 -3.20 -0.64 -13.51
C GLU A 44 -1.77 -0.95 -13.08
N PHE A 45 -1.39 -0.61 -11.84
CA PHE A 45 -0.02 -0.75 -11.38
C PHE A 45 0.38 -2.17 -10.97
N ALA A 46 -0.56 -3.13 -10.98
CA ALA A 46 -0.23 -4.53 -10.79
C ALA A 46 0.71 -5.07 -11.88
N GLY A 47 0.52 -4.66 -13.14
CA GLY A 47 1.40 -5.04 -14.25
C GLY A 47 2.83 -4.51 -14.09
N PRO A 48 3.02 -3.17 -14.04
CA PRO A 48 4.35 -2.57 -13.88
C PRO A 48 5.11 -2.95 -12.61
N SER A 49 4.41 -3.10 -11.48
CA SER A 49 5.06 -3.46 -10.20
C SER A 49 5.32 -4.96 -10.05
N GLY A 50 4.60 -5.80 -10.79
CA GLY A 50 4.58 -7.25 -10.59
C GLY A 50 3.88 -7.70 -9.30
N VAL A 51 3.19 -6.80 -8.61
CA VAL A 51 2.45 -7.07 -7.37
C VAL A 51 0.99 -7.37 -7.71
N ASP A 52 0.39 -8.37 -7.07
CA ASP A 52 -1.04 -8.66 -7.25
C ASP A 52 -1.90 -7.44 -6.85
N ARG A 53 -2.82 -7.04 -7.74
CA ARG A 53 -3.74 -5.90 -7.53
C ARG A 53 -4.49 -5.95 -6.19
N ARG A 54 -4.84 -7.15 -5.71
CA ARG A 54 -5.50 -7.36 -4.41
C ARG A 54 -4.60 -6.95 -3.26
N GLY A 55 -3.30 -7.23 -3.37
CA GLY A 55 -2.28 -6.81 -2.42
C GLY A 55 -2.08 -5.29 -2.43
N ILE A 56 -2.03 -4.68 -3.62
CA ILE A 56 -1.94 -3.21 -3.75
C ILE A 56 -3.15 -2.54 -3.08
N LEU A 57 -4.37 -3.01 -3.36
CA LEU A 57 -5.58 -2.49 -2.74
C LEU A 57 -5.55 -2.66 -1.21
N ALA A 58 -5.11 -3.81 -0.70
CA ALA A 58 -4.99 -4.03 0.74
C ALA A 58 -4.02 -3.05 1.41
N VAL A 59 -2.88 -2.74 0.76
CA VAL A 59 -1.91 -1.74 1.26
C VAL A 59 -2.51 -0.34 1.21
N ILE A 60 -3.20 0.06 0.14
CA ILE A 60 -3.93 1.35 0.09
C ILE A 60 -4.90 1.49 1.27
N MET A 61 -5.67 0.43 1.54
CA MET A 61 -6.64 0.44 2.63
C MET A 61 -5.99 0.44 4.01
N GLN A 62 -4.82 -0.16 4.16
CA GLN A 62 -4.05 -0.13 5.40
C GLN A 62 -3.45 1.24 5.68
N GLU A 63 -2.89 1.89 4.65
CA GLU A 63 -2.15 3.15 4.80
C GLU A 63 -3.08 4.36 4.95
N SER A 64 -4.19 4.38 4.21
CA SER A 64 -5.04 5.58 4.12
C SER A 64 -6.54 5.30 4.24
N THR A 65 -6.95 4.05 4.39
CA THR A 65 -8.37 3.65 4.21
C THR A 65 -8.89 4.03 2.81
N GLY A 66 -7.99 4.20 1.84
CA GLY A 66 -8.29 4.69 0.49
C GLY A 66 -8.72 6.16 0.42
N ARG A 67 -8.49 6.95 1.48
CA ARG A 67 -8.83 8.38 1.52
C ARG A 67 -7.88 9.17 0.61
N VAL A 68 -8.39 9.72 -0.49
CA VAL A 68 -7.52 10.42 -1.46
C VAL A 68 -6.90 11.69 -0.86
N ARG A 69 -7.57 12.33 0.10
CA ARG A 69 -7.09 13.52 0.84
C ARG A 69 -6.46 13.15 2.19
N VAL A 70 -5.73 12.04 2.27
CA VAL A 70 -5.02 11.64 3.50
C VAL A 70 -3.87 12.61 3.79
N ASN A 71 -3.62 12.89 5.07
CA ASN A 71 -2.48 13.72 5.47
C ASN A 71 -1.17 12.94 5.30
N SER A 72 -0.10 13.67 5.00
CA SER A 72 1.25 13.11 5.04
C SER A 72 1.70 12.87 6.47
N THR A 73 2.55 11.85 6.66
CA THR A 73 3.24 11.60 7.92
C THR A 73 4.74 11.86 7.74
N SER A 74 5.44 12.16 8.84
CA SER A 74 6.89 12.36 8.80
C SER A 74 7.57 11.29 9.64
N SER A 75 8.55 10.61 9.05
CA SER A 75 9.37 9.64 9.78
C SER A 75 10.31 10.40 10.73
N PRO A 76 10.42 10.03 12.02
CA PRO A 76 11.30 10.71 12.97
C PRO A 76 12.76 10.71 12.49
N GLY A 77 13.41 11.88 12.52
CA GLY A 77 14.87 12.01 12.36
C GLY A 77 15.44 12.00 10.94
N ALA A 78 14.64 11.76 9.89
CA ALA A 78 15.15 11.59 8.52
C ALA A 78 14.72 12.68 7.52
N GLY A 79 13.80 13.59 7.88
CA GLY A 79 13.26 14.59 6.93
C GLY A 79 12.46 13.98 5.77
N VAL A 80 12.01 12.74 5.92
CA VAL A 80 11.20 12.00 4.94
C VAL A 80 9.73 12.27 5.19
N ASN A 81 9.00 12.61 4.13
CA ASN A 81 7.55 12.73 4.13
C ASN A 81 6.93 11.51 3.46
N ASN A 82 6.11 10.77 4.19
CA ASN A 82 5.33 9.66 3.66
C ASN A 82 3.97 10.21 3.23
N THR A 83 3.61 10.03 1.96
CA THR A 83 2.52 10.81 1.35
C THR A 83 1.55 9.95 0.54
N GLY A 84 0.35 10.48 0.39
CA GLY A 84 -0.67 9.91 -0.49
C GLY A 84 -1.27 8.59 -0.02
N LEU A 85 -1.98 7.93 -0.94
CA LEU A 85 -2.83 6.75 -0.69
C LEU A 85 -2.11 5.55 -0.07
N MET A 86 -0.83 5.40 -0.37
CA MET A 86 0.02 4.32 0.14
C MET A 86 1.13 4.83 1.07
N GLN A 87 1.06 6.09 1.52
CA GLN A 87 2.09 6.72 2.37
C GLN A 87 3.51 6.48 1.83
N ALA A 88 3.69 6.64 0.52
CA ALA A 88 4.95 6.33 -0.15
C ALA A 88 6.06 7.32 0.28
N HIS A 89 7.29 6.82 0.38
CA HIS A 89 8.45 7.62 0.76
C HIS A 89 8.68 8.76 -0.25
N ASN A 90 8.44 9.99 0.19
CA ASN A 90 8.50 11.22 -0.61
C ASN A 90 7.68 11.15 -1.90
N GLY A 91 6.53 10.48 -1.87
CA GLY A 91 5.61 10.37 -3.00
C GLY A 91 4.77 11.61 -3.26
N ALA A 92 3.88 11.50 -4.23
CA ALA A 92 2.86 12.50 -4.53
C ALA A 92 1.77 12.58 -3.45
N SER A 93 1.10 13.72 -3.43
CA SER A 93 -0.14 13.95 -2.67
C SER A 93 -1.27 14.32 -3.62
N PHE A 94 -2.51 14.31 -3.12
CA PHE A 94 -3.67 14.68 -3.90
C PHE A 94 -3.60 16.12 -4.40
N ASN A 95 -3.93 16.31 -5.67
CA ASN A 95 -4.05 17.61 -6.30
C ASN A 95 -5.48 17.77 -6.86
N GLY A 96 -6.23 18.72 -6.30
CA GLY A 96 -7.61 19.01 -6.72
C GLY A 96 -7.75 19.56 -8.14
N GLU A 97 -6.68 20.13 -8.71
CA GLU A 97 -6.67 20.60 -10.11
C GLU A 97 -6.48 19.45 -11.11
N ASN A 98 -5.90 18.33 -10.66
CA ASN A 98 -5.75 17.10 -11.44
C ASN A 98 -6.00 15.87 -10.56
N PRO A 99 -7.25 15.62 -10.16
CA PRO A 99 -7.56 14.61 -9.15
C PRO A 99 -7.25 13.20 -9.66
N GLN A 100 -7.66 12.86 -10.89
CA GLN A 100 -7.37 11.55 -11.47
C GLN A 100 -5.87 11.31 -11.62
N GLY A 101 -5.12 12.29 -12.15
CA GLY A 101 -3.68 12.16 -12.36
C GLY A 101 -2.91 12.03 -11.05
N SER A 102 -3.28 12.82 -10.03
CA SER A 102 -2.66 12.72 -8.70
C SER A 102 -3.00 11.42 -7.97
N ILE A 103 -4.24 10.92 -8.05
CA ILE A 103 -4.63 9.61 -7.51
C ILE A 103 -3.81 8.49 -8.16
N ARG A 104 -3.72 8.49 -9.48
CA ARG A 104 -2.91 7.53 -10.22
C ARG A 104 -1.45 7.59 -9.79
N GLN A 105 -0.87 8.79 -9.64
CA GLN A 105 0.52 8.95 -9.21
C GLN A 105 0.74 8.46 -7.76
N MET A 106 -0.18 8.76 -6.83
CA MET A 106 -0.08 8.28 -5.44
C MET A 106 -0.02 6.74 -5.34
N VAL A 107 -0.80 6.02 -6.15
CA VAL A 107 -0.74 4.56 -6.19
C VAL A 107 0.53 4.07 -6.90
N LYS A 108 0.96 4.75 -7.97
CA LYS A 108 2.23 4.45 -8.65
C LYS A 108 3.41 4.52 -7.68
N ASP A 109 3.48 5.57 -6.88
CA ASP A 109 4.61 5.81 -5.97
C ASP A 109 4.71 4.72 -4.91
N GLY A 110 3.58 4.25 -4.36
CA GLY A 110 3.60 3.14 -3.40
C GLY A 110 3.85 1.77 -4.04
N ALA A 111 3.29 1.53 -5.23
CA ALA A 111 3.46 0.23 -5.90
C ALA A 111 4.83 0.06 -6.56
N CYS A 112 5.33 1.09 -7.25
CA CYS A 112 6.55 1.06 -8.06
C CYS A 112 7.73 1.80 -7.43
N GLY A 113 7.52 2.52 -6.32
CA GLY A 113 8.53 3.35 -5.68
C GLY A 113 8.66 4.74 -6.32
N VAL A 114 9.33 5.61 -5.59
CA VAL A 114 9.68 6.96 -6.02
C VAL A 114 11.15 6.95 -6.44
N PRO A 115 11.51 7.32 -7.67
CA PRO A 115 12.89 7.32 -8.11
C PRO A 115 13.69 8.52 -7.55
N GLY A 116 15.01 8.38 -7.53
CA GLY A 116 15.95 9.46 -7.20
C GLY A 116 16.52 9.40 -5.78
N PRO A 117 17.45 10.31 -5.45
CA PRO A 117 18.21 10.25 -4.19
C PRO A 117 17.38 10.53 -2.93
N THR A 118 16.21 11.15 -3.10
CA THR A 118 15.24 11.39 -2.03
C THR A 118 14.00 10.51 -2.18
N GLY A 119 13.98 9.61 -3.17
CA GLY A 119 12.89 8.66 -3.34
C GLY A 119 13.02 7.46 -2.41
N GLY A 120 12.12 6.50 -2.54
CA GLY A 120 12.18 5.27 -1.76
C GLY A 120 11.51 4.09 -2.47
N ASP A 121 11.82 2.90 -1.95
CA ASP A 121 11.30 1.63 -2.43
C ASP A 121 9.77 1.59 -2.28
N GLY A 122 9.10 1.13 -3.34
CA GLY A 122 7.72 0.69 -3.29
C GLY A 122 7.63 -0.83 -3.14
N LEU A 123 6.41 -1.36 -3.25
CA LEU A 123 6.18 -2.81 -3.20
C LEU A 123 6.97 -3.58 -4.26
N GLN A 124 7.20 -3.00 -5.43
CA GLN A 124 7.99 -3.59 -6.51
C GLN A 124 9.41 -3.95 -6.07
N GLN A 125 10.14 -3.00 -5.47
CA GLN A 125 11.52 -3.21 -5.02
C GLN A 125 11.58 -4.23 -3.88
N LEU A 126 10.63 -4.16 -2.94
CA LEU A 126 10.55 -5.08 -1.82
C LEU A 126 10.18 -6.50 -2.27
N MET A 127 9.26 -6.65 -3.22
CA MET A 127 8.93 -7.94 -3.82
C MET A 127 10.10 -8.54 -4.60
N ALA A 128 10.87 -7.70 -5.31
CA ALA A 128 12.08 -8.15 -5.99
C ALA A 128 13.17 -8.61 -5.01
N ARG A 129 13.25 -8.02 -3.82
CA ARG A 129 14.23 -8.37 -2.78
C ARG A 129 13.83 -9.62 -2.00
N TYR A 130 12.56 -9.75 -1.62
CA TYR A 130 12.12 -10.76 -0.66
C TYR A 130 11.34 -11.92 -1.26
N HIS A 131 10.82 -11.77 -2.49
CA HIS A 131 10.03 -12.78 -3.20
C HIS A 131 8.82 -13.31 -2.38
N ASN A 132 8.34 -12.54 -1.40
CA ASN A 132 7.19 -12.88 -0.58
C ASN A 132 6.43 -11.59 -0.20
N PHE A 133 5.13 -11.59 -0.48
CA PHE A 133 4.29 -10.41 -0.29
C PHE A 133 4.24 -9.93 1.17
N PHE A 134 4.11 -10.82 2.15
CA PHE A 134 4.01 -10.40 3.55
C PHE A 134 5.35 -9.94 4.12
N VAL A 135 6.47 -10.49 3.63
CA VAL A 135 7.80 -9.97 3.95
C VAL A 135 7.98 -8.57 3.32
N ALA A 136 7.54 -8.39 2.08
CA ALA A 136 7.53 -7.08 1.42
C ALA A 136 6.64 -6.07 2.18
N CYS A 137 5.45 -6.46 2.65
CA CYS A 137 4.61 -5.60 3.50
C CYS A 137 5.30 -5.22 4.83
N ARG A 138 6.02 -6.15 5.46
CA ARG A 138 6.81 -5.82 6.66
C ARG A 138 7.89 -4.80 6.33
N GLY A 139 8.66 -5.01 5.26
CA GLY A 139 9.65 -4.06 4.78
C GLY A 139 9.05 -2.69 4.41
N TYR A 140 7.84 -2.66 3.84
CA TYR A 140 7.14 -1.43 3.50
C TYR A 140 6.79 -0.60 4.74
N ASN A 141 6.38 -1.27 5.82
CA ASN A 141 6.01 -0.65 7.09
C ASN A 141 7.22 -0.22 7.94
N SER A 142 8.17 -1.13 8.17
CA SER A 142 9.28 -0.90 9.13
C SER A 142 10.63 -0.62 8.48
N GLY A 143 10.74 -0.68 7.16
CA GLY A 143 12.01 -0.71 6.44
C GLY A 143 12.75 -2.04 6.60
N ASP A 144 13.75 -2.28 5.75
CA ASP A 144 14.53 -3.53 5.71
C ASP A 144 15.13 -3.92 7.08
N GLY A 145 15.64 -2.94 7.82
CA GLY A 145 16.25 -3.16 9.13
C GLY A 145 15.28 -3.64 10.21
N GLY A 146 13.98 -3.45 10.00
CA GLY A 146 12.91 -3.86 10.91
C GLY A 146 12.31 -5.23 10.60
N ILE A 147 12.87 -6.01 9.66
CA ILE A 147 12.31 -7.30 9.27
C ILE A 147 12.89 -8.43 10.13
N ASN A 148 12.02 -9.07 10.91
CA ASN A 148 12.32 -10.34 11.57
C ASN A 148 11.71 -11.51 10.77
N MET A 149 12.52 -12.22 9.98
CA MET A 149 12.06 -13.33 9.13
C MET A 149 11.39 -14.47 9.90
N SER A 150 11.74 -14.64 11.18
CA SER A 150 11.11 -15.65 12.04
C SER A 150 9.75 -15.18 12.58
N ASN A 151 9.49 -13.88 12.61
CA ASN A 151 8.28 -13.29 13.20
C ASN A 151 7.90 -11.97 12.51
N LEU A 152 7.03 -12.01 11.50
CA LEU A 152 6.55 -10.78 10.84
C LEU A 152 5.57 -9.95 11.69
N SER A 153 5.22 -10.40 12.90
CA SER A 153 4.49 -9.59 13.88
C SER A 153 5.44 -8.82 14.81
N ASP A 154 6.74 -9.08 14.74
CA ASP A 154 7.74 -8.19 15.29
C ASP A 154 7.70 -6.87 14.52
N GLY A 155 7.32 -5.80 15.21
CA GLY A 155 7.07 -4.50 14.59
C GLY A 155 8.33 -3.85 14.03
N GLY A 156 9.52 -4.24 14.51
CA GLY A 156 10.78 -3.60 14.10
C GLY A 156 10.81 -2.09 14.36
N GLY A 157 10.07 -1.62 15.38
CA GLY A 157 9.89 -0.19 15.68
C GLY A 157 8.67 0.47 15.00
N ALA A 158 7.93 -0.27 14.18
CA ALA A 158 6.69 0.18 13.54
C ALA A 158 5.48 -0.68 13.95
N THR A 159 4.35 -0.54 13.26
CA THR A 159 3.08 -1.20 13.64
C THR A 159 3.21 -2.73 13.63
N SER A 160 3.06 -3.38 14.78
CA SER A 160 3.23 -4.84 14.93
C SER A 160 2.17 -5.65 14.17
N SER A 161 0.91 -5.19 14.17
CA SER A 161 -0.23 -5.88 13.53
C SER A 161 -0.26 -5.78 12.00
N TYR A 162 0.62 -5.00 11.37
CA TYR A 162 0.51 -4.63 9.96
C TYR A 162 0.33 -5.81 9.00
N CYS A 163 1.14 -6.86 9.12
CA CYS A 163 1.02 -8.02 8.24
C CYS A 163 -0.27 -8.82 8.49
N SER A 164 -0.75 -8.91 9.74
CA SER A 164 -2.03 -9.56 10.04
C SER A 164 -3.22 -8.72 9.56
N ASP A 165 -3.14 -7.40 9.64
CA ASP A 165 -4.18 -6.50 9.16
C ASP A 165 -4.28 -6.58 7.63
N ILE A 166 -3.14 -6.58 6.92
CA ILE A 166 -3.09 -6.84 5.47
C ILE A 166 -3.65 -8.22 5.14
N ALA A 167 -3.31 -9.27 5.91
CA ALA A 167 -3.83 -10.61 5.69
C ALA A 167 -5.35 -10.67 5.80
N ASN A 168 -5.93 -10.01 6.81
CA ASN A 168 -7.38 -9.92 6.95
C ASN A 168 -8.00 -9.17 5.75
N ARG A 169 -7.39 -8.07 5.31
CA ARG A 169 -7.88 -7.29 4.16
C ARG A 169 -7.89 -8.07 2.85
N VAL A 170 -6.89 -8.93 2.60
CA VAL A 170 -6.87 -9.74 1.36
C VAL A 170 -7.80 -10.95 1.44
N LEU A 171 -8.29 -11.32 2.62
CA LEU A 171 -9.27 -12.40 2.82
C LEU A 171 -10.73 -11.92 2.70
N GLY A 172 -10.99 -10.61 2.78
CA GLY A 172 -12.33 -10.02 2.77
C GLY A 172 -12.89 -9.79 4.17
#